data_AF-A0A094DBB0-F1
#
_entry.id   AF-A0A094DBB0-F1
#
_cell.length_a   1.000
_cell.length_b   1.000
_cell.length_c   1.000
_cell.angle_alpha   90.00
_cell.angle_beta   90.00
_cell.angle_gamma   90.00
#
_symmetry.space_group_name_H-M   'P 1'
#
loop_
_entity.id
_entity.type
_entity.pdbx_description
1 polymer ?
#
loop_
_entity_poly.entity_id
_entity_poly.type
_entity_poly.pdbx_seq_one_letter_code
_entity_poly.pdbx_strand_id
1 'polypeptide(L)'
;MPPRKAAASTTTKPITDDSKACTIILNYLVSQNRPYSATEISSNLHNAVTKARTDKLLKEMFERGEIAGKASGKQWVFWGLQDPNATSTPEELAQADALIASLRDAIPTLKADLKSASSALSTLRSAPTTDALREAVQALESEKQDKEERLRVLREGGSKPIDVDERERVEGEWRRWKRARDARKRAYGELEAMLLDSGVIGKEALWDMLGIDGPA
;
A
#
# COMPACT_ATOMS: atom_id res chain seq x y z
N MET A 1 -12.25 -17.58 -16.82
CA MET A 1 -11.97 -18.51 -15.70
C MET A 1 -10.87 -17.90 -14.85
N PRO A 2 -11.08 -17.67 -13.54
CA PRO A 2 -10.01 -17.24 -12.65
C PRO A 2 -9.05 -18.40 -12.37
N PRO A 3 -7.73 -18.16 -12.22
CA PRO A 3 -6.76 -19.21 -11.96
C PRO A 3 -6.95 -19.79 -10.55
N ARG A 4 -6.98 -21.12 -10.49
CA ARG A 4 -7.13 -21.93 -9.27
C ARG A 4 -5.92 -21.69 -8.36
N LYS A 5 -6.13 -21.13 -7.17
CA LYS A 5 -5.12 -21.04 -6.10
C LYS A 5 -4.52 -22.42 -5.85
N ALA A 6 -3.21 -22.56 -6.05
CA ALA A 6 -2.48 -23.75 -5.61
C ALA A 6 -2.48 -23.79 -4.09
N ALA A 7 -3.03 -24.85 -3.50
CA ALA A 7 -2.91 -25.13 -2.09
C ALA A 7 -1.44 -25.46 -1.79
N ALA A 8 -0.76 -24.60 -1.03
CA ALA A 8 0.58 -24.87 -0.54
C ALA A 8 0.51 -25.99 0.50
N SER A 9 0.76 -27.23 0.09
CA SER A 9 1.03 -28.32 1.03
C SER A 9 2.45 -28.14 1.57
N THR A 10 2.59 -27.60 2.77
CA THR A 10 3.83 -27.67 3.55
C THR A 10 4.12 -29.12 3.89
N THR A 11 4.85 -29.82 3.02
CA THR A 11 5.28 -31.20 3.22
C THR A 11 6.44 -31.21 4.20
N THR A 12 6.15 -31.40 5.49
CA THR A 12 7.15 -31.67 6.52
C THR A 12 7.91 -32.96 6.17
N LYS A 13 9.24 -32.96 6.25
CA LYS A 13 10.04 -34.17 5.97
C LYS A 13 9.54 -35.33 6.85
N PRO A 14 9.33 -36.54 6.31
CA PRO A 14 8.89 -37.68 7.10
C PRO A 14 9.94 -38.01 8.15
N ILE A 15 9.51 -38.09 9.41
CA ILE A 15 10.39 -38.46 10.52
C ILE A 15 10.76 -39.92 10.34
N THR A 16 12.04 -40.29 10.41
CA THR A 16 12.50 -41.68 10.17
C THR A 16 12.61 -42.50 11.46
N ASP A 17 12.72 -41.84 12.61
CA ASP A 17 12.88 -42.47 13.92
C ASP A 17 11.52 -42.81 14.55
N ASP A 18 11.32 -44.07 14.93
CA ASP A 18 10.06 -44.60 15.48
C ASP A 18 9.80 -44.04 16.89
N SER A 19 10.84 -43.83 17.71
CA SER A 19 10.68 -43.28 19.06
C SER A 19 10.16 -41.83 19.03
N LYS A 20 10.73 -41.02 18.14
CA LYS A 20 10.29 -39.64 17.89
C LYS A 20 8.88 -39.60 17.32
N ALA A 21 8.54 -40.51 16.42
CA ALA A 21 7.21 -40.63 15.85
C ALA A 21 6.16 -40.97 16.94
N CYS A 22 6.43 -41.95 17.81
CA CYS A 22 5.56 -42.28 18.94
C CYS A 22 5.36 -41.09 19.88
N THR A 23 6.44 -40.36 20.21
CA THR A 23 6.38 -39.19 21.09
C THR A 23 5.47 -38.10 20.51
N ILE A 24 5.59 -37.81 19.22
CA ILE A 24 4.76 -36.80 18.54
C ILE A 24 3.30 -37.22 18.49
N ILE A 25 3.03 -38.50 18.19
CA ILE A 25 1.68 -39.05 18.18
C ILE A 25 1.06 -38.98 19.58
N LEU A 26 1.79 -39.38 20.62
CA LEU A 26 1.33 -39.32 22.00
C LEU A 26 1.01 -37.88 22.42
N ASN A 27 1.93 -36.94 22.19
CA ASN A 27 1.74 -35.53 22.50
C ASN A 27 0.53 -34.94 21.77
N TYR A 28 0.32 -35.35 20.51
CA TYR A 28 -0.85 -34.94 19.74
C TYR A 28 -2.14 -35.48 20.36
N LEU A 29 -2.20 -36.77 20.68
CA LEU A 29 -3.38 -37.38 21.29
C LEU A 29 -3.72 -36.79 22.67
N VAL A 30 -2.71 -36.54 23.50
CA VAL A 30 -2.88 -35.93 24.84
C VAL A 30 -3.32 -34.46 24.72
N SER A 31 -2.69 -33.68 23.84
CA SER A 31 -3.03 -32.25 23.69
C SER A 31 -4.42 -32.01 23.10
N GLN A 32 -4.84 -32.83 22.14
CA GLN A 32 -6.17 -32.70 21.54
C GLN A 32 -7.26 -33.35 22.40
N ASN A 33 -6.91 -34.34 23.22
CA ASN A 33 -7.80 -35.10 24.09
C ASN A 33 -9.09 -35.56 23.39
N ARG A 34 -8.97 -35.99 22.13
CA ARG A 34 -10.05 -36.47 21.27
C ARG A 34 -9.70 -37.84 20.68
N PRO A 35 -10.68 -38.74 20.47
CA PRO A 35 -10.44 -40.01 19.78
C PRO A 35 -10.20 -39.78 18.28
N TYR A 36 -9.14 -40.39 17.74
CA TYR A 36 -8.79 -40.29 16.31
C TYR A 36 -8.43 -41.66 15.72
N SER A 37 -8.62 -41.78 14.41
CA SER A 37 -8.11 -42.88 13.60
C SER A 37 -6.66 -42.63 13.14
N ALA A 38 -5.96 -43.70 12.75
CA ALA A 38 -4.60 -43.58 12.19
C ALA A 38 -4.53 -42.69 10.94
N THR A 39 -5.61 -42.63 10.15
CA THR A 39 -5.68 -41.77 8.96
C THR A 39 -5.76 -40.29 9.36
N GLU A 40 -6.61 -39.96 10.34
CA GLU A 40 -6.77 -38.59 10.84
C GLU A 40 -5.49 -38.08 11.50
N ILE A 41 -4.83 -38.92 12.32
CA ILE A 41 -3.57 -38.56 12.98
C ILE A 41 -2.47 -38.27 11.93
N SER A 42 -2.31 -39.14 10.94
CA SER A 42 -1.35 -38.92 9.84
C SER A 42 -1.65 -37.62 9.09
N SER A 43 -2.92 -37.33 8.82
CA SER A 43 -3.33 -36.11 8.11
C SER A 43 -3.10 -34.85 8.96
N ASN A 44 -3.49 -34.88 10.23
CA ASN A 44 -3.38 -33.73 11.14
C ASN A 44 -1.93 -33.40 11.49
N LEU A 45 -1.04 -34.40 11.45
CA LEU A 45 0.41 -34.23 11.56
C LEU A 45 1.07 -33.91 10.20
N HIS A 46 0.29 -33.53 9.18
CA HIS A 46 0.77 -33.19 7.84
C HIS A 46 1.70 -34.25 7.21
N ASN A 47 1.39 -35.53 7.43
CA ASN A 47 2.18 -36.69 7.00
C ASN A 47 3.64 -36.71 7.53
N ALA A 48 3.92 -36.01 8.64
CA ALA A 48 5.20 -36.15 9.36
C ALA A 48 5.47 -37.61 9.76
N VAL A 49 4.41 -38.37 10.04
CA VAL A 49 4.40 -39.84 10.12
C VAL A 49 3.40 -40.34 9.08
N THR A 50 3.83 -41.24 8.19
CA THR A 50 2.97 -41.74 7.11
C THR A 50 1.86 -42.62 7.65
N LYS A 51 0.69 -42.66 6.99
CA LYS A 51 -0.48 -43.42 7.42
C LYS A 51 -0.18 -44.87 7.83
N ALA A 52 0.56 -45.60 7.00
CA ALA A 52 0.90 -47.00 7.28
C ALA A 52 1.76 -47.14 8.55
N ARG A 53 2.69 -46.20 8.76
CA ARG A 53 3.55 -46.19 9.94
C ARG A 53 2.79 -45.73 11.18
N THR A 54 1.91 -44.73 11.06
CA THR A 54 1.01 -44.30 12.13
C THR A 54 0.11 -45.45 12.58
N ASP A 55 -0.46 -46.23 11.66
CA ASP A 55 -1.29 -47.40 12.01
C ASP A 55 -0.51 -48.47 12.77
N LYS A 56 0.72 -48.76 12.34
CA LYS A 56 1.62 -49.69 13.03
C LYS A 56 1.97 -49.18 14.43
N LEU A 57 2.49 -47.97 14.54
CA LEU A 57 2.94 -47.40 15.81
C LEU A 57 1.80 -47.24 16.82
N LEU A 58 0.60 -46.87 16.39
CA LEU A 58 -0.57 -46.76 17.29
C LEU A 58 -0.97 -48.12 17.87
N LYS A 59 -0.92 -49.19 17.09
CA LYS A 59 -1.17 -50.55 17.59
C LYS A 59 -0.11 -50.97 18.60
N GLU A 60 1.16 -50.72 18.30
CA GLU A 60 2.25 -51.02 19.23
C GLU A 60 2.16 -50.19 20.52
N MET A 61 1.82 -48.90 20.43
CA MET A 61 1.60 -48.03 21.59
C MET A 61 0.40 -48.48 22.43
N PHE A 62 -0.66 -48.97 21.78
CA PHE A 62 -1.81 -49.57 22.46
C PHE A 62 -1.43 -50.88 23.17
N GLU A 63 -0.66 -51.75 22.52
CA GLU A 63 -0.15 -52.99 23.12
C GLU A 63 0.78 -52.74 24.30
N ARG A 64 1.59 -51.66 24.26
CA ARG A 64 2.42 -51.20 25.38
C ARG A 64 1.63 -50.50 26.49
N GLY A 65 0.33 -50.25 26.28
CA GLY A 65 -0.51 -49.55 27.25
C GLY A 65 -0.15 -48.07 27.41
N GLU A 66 0.45 -47.43 26.40
CA GLU A 66 0.77 -46.00 26.40
C GLU A 66 -0.43 -45.14 25.98
N ILE A 67 -1.34 -45.72 25.20
CA ILE A 67 -2.57 -45.09 24.70
C ILE A 67 -3.72 -46.08 24.82
N ALA A 68 -4.95 -45.56 24.87
CA ALA A 68 -6.14 -46.36 24.78
C ALA A 68 -6.64 -46.44 23.33
N GLY A 69 -7.33 -47.53 23.01
CA GLY A 69 -7.86 -47.74 21.66
C GLY A 69 -9.00 -48.74 21.66
N LYS A 70 -9.85 -48.63 20.65
CA LYS A 70 -10.97 -49.54 20.42
C LYS A 70 -11.17 -49.76 18.92
N ALA A 71 -11.39 -51.02 18.56
CA ALA A 71 -11.87 -51.37 17.23
C ALA A 71 -13.34 -50.97 17.07
N SER A 72 -13.62 -50.12 16.09
CA SER A 72 -14.95 -49.76 15.62
C SER A 72 -15.17 -50.39 14.24
N GLY A 73 -15.70 -51.61 14.22
CA GLY A 73 -15.84 -52.41 13.01
C GLY A 73 -14.49 -52.70 12.34
N LYS A 74 -14.28 -52.18 11.13
CA LYS A 74 -13.03 -52.36 10.36
C LYS A 74 -11.94 -51.34 10.70
N GLN A 75 -12.25 -50.30 11.47
CA GLN A 75 -11.34 -49.19 11.77
C GLN A 75 -10.98 -49.15 13.25
N TRP A 76 -9.76 -48.72 13.55
CA TRP A 76 -9.33 -48.47 14.92
C TRP A 76 -9.42 -46.99 15.26
N VAL A 77 -9.84 -46.71 16.49
CA VAL A 77 -9.85 -45.37 17.07
C VAL A 77 -8.98 -45.41 18.32
N PHE A 78 -8.07 -44.45 18.45
CA PHE A 78 -7.11 -44.32 19.53
C PHE A 78 -7.26 -42.97 20.24
N TRP A 79 -6.99 -42.91 21.54
CA TRP A 79 -6.99 -41.70 22.35
C TRP A 79 -5.93 -41.77 23.44
N GLY A 80 -5.51 -40.61 23.96
CA GLY A 80 -4.59 -40.54 25.09
C GLY A 80 -5.22 -41.11 26.36
N LEU A 81 -4.40 -41.71 27.24
CA LEU A 81 -4.88 -42.18 28.53
C LEU A 81 -5.38 -41.01 29.39
N GLN A 82 -6.53 -41.21 30.02
CA GLN A 82 -7.11 -40.29 31.00
C GLN A 82 -7.03 -40.93 32.37
N ASP A 83 -6.58 -40.17 33.37
CA ASP A 83 -6.56 -40.63 34.75
C ASP A 83 -7.99 -40.58 35.33
N PRO A 84 -8.62 -41.71 35.66
CA PRO A 84 -9.96 -41.74 36.23
C PRO A 84 -10.04 -41.10 37.63
N ASN A 85 -8.90 -40.97 38.33
CA ASN A 85 -8.82 -40.34 39.64
C ASN A 85 -8.55 -38.83 39.55
N ALA A 86 -8.21 -38.30 38.37
CA ALA A 86 -8.03 -36.87 38.12
C ALA A 86 -9.39 -36.14 37.98
N THR A 87 -10.31 -36.39 38.92
CA THR A 87 -11.59 -35.70 38.98
C THR A 87 -11.45 -34.49 39.90
N SER A 88 -11.69 -33.29 39.38
CA SER A 88 -11.71 -32.07 40.19
C SER A 88 -12.89 -32.07 41.16
N THR A 89 -12.69 -31.49 42.33
CA THR A 89 -13.79 -31.28 43.29
C THR A 89 -14.77 -30.23 42.77
N PRO A 90 -16.05 -30.23 43.22
CA PRO A 90 -17.01 -29.19 42.83
C PRO A 90 -16.54 -27.77 43.16
N GLU A 91 -15.78 -27.63 44.25
CA GLU A 91 -15.20 -26.34 44.68
C GLU A 91 -14.09 -25.87 43.73
N GLU A 92 -13.20 -26.77 43.32
CA GLU A 92 -12.15 -26.47 42.32
C GLU A 92 -12.75 -26.09 40.96
N LEU A 93 -13.81 -26.79 40.53
CA LEU A 93 -14.54 -26.45 39.31
C LEU A 93 -15.18 -25.07 39.38
N ALA A 94 -15.84 -24.75 40.50
CA ALA A 94 -16.44 -23.43 40.71
C ALA A 94 -15.39 -22.30 40.72
N GLN A 95 -14.23 -22.55 41.33
CA GLN A 95 -13.10 -21.61 41.30
C GLN A 95 -12.56 -21.42 39.88
N ALA A 96 -12.39 -22.50 39.11
CA ALA A 96 -11.95 -22.43 37.73
C ALA A 96 -12.95 -21.67 36.84
N ASP A 97 -14.25 -21.90 37.01
CA ASP A 97 -15.30 -21.18 36.28
C ASP A 97 -15.31 -19.69 36.61
N ALA A 98 -15.13 -19.32 37.89
CA ALA A 98 -15.01 -17.92 38.30
C ALA A 98 -13.77 -17.25 37.68
N LEU A 99 -12.63 -17.95 37.65
CA LEU A 99 -11.42 -17.47 36.99
C LEU A 99 -11.64 -17.30 35.48
N ILE A 100 -12.25 -18.28 34.81
CA ILE A 100 -12.58 -18.20 33.38
C ILE A 100 -13.49 -17.00 33.09
N ALA A 101 -14.51 -16.76 33.92
CA ALA A 101 -15.38 -15.60 33.78
C ALA A 101 -14.60 -14.29 33.93
N SER A 102 -13.79 -14.17 34.99
CA SER A 102 -12.97 -12.97 35.22
C SER A 102 -12.00 -12.67 34.08
N LEU A 103 -11.36 -13.70 33.51
CA LEU A 103 -10.45 -13.57 32.38
C LEU A 103 -11.19 -13.19 31.10
N ARG A 104 -12.39 -13.76 30.88
CA ARG A 104 -13.25 -13.39 29.74
C ARG A 104 -13.68 -11.93 29.81
N ASP A 105 -13.97 -11.42 30.99
CA ASP A 105 -14.35 -10.02 31.19
C ASP A 105 -13.15 -9.06 31.04
N ALA A 106 -11.94 -9.52 31.38
CA ALA A 106 -10.71 -8.73 31.21
C ALA A 106 -10.17 -8.68 29.76
N ILE A 107 -10.49 -9.67 28.92
CA ILE A 107 -9.99 -9.70 27.53
C ILE A 107 -10.45 -8.48 26.70
N PRO A 108 -11.74 -8.07 26.71
CA PRO A 108 -12.21 -6.91 25.95
C PRO A 108 -11.51 -5.62 26.35
N THR A 109 -11.34 -5.36 27.65
CA THR A 109 -10.71 -4.14 28.16
C THR A 109 -9.25 -4.08 27.74
N LEU A 110 -8.48 -5.15 27.98
CA LEU A 110 -7.08 -5.22 27.55
C LEU A 110 -6.90 -5.09 26.03
N LYS A 111 -7.82 -5.62 25.22
CA LYS A 111 -7.81 -5.42 23.77
C LYS A 111 -8.09 -3.96 23.37
N ALA A 112 -9.01 -3.29 24.08
CA ALA A 112 -9.30 -1.88 23.85
C ALA A 112 -8.06 -1.02 24.19
N ASP A 113 -7.43 -1.28 25.32
CA ASP A 113 -6.23 -0.58 25.77
C ASP A 113 -5.06 -0.79 24.81
N LEU A 114 -4.83 -2.02 24.35
CA LEU A 114 -3.83 -2.34 23.34
C LEU A 114 -4.07 -1.53 22.05
N LYS A 115 -5.33 -1.47 21.58
CA LYS A 115 -5.69 -0.74 20.37
C LYS A 115 -5.44 0.77 20.55
N SER A 116 -5.84 1.32 21.70
CA SER A 116 -5.62 2.72 22.05
C SER A 116 -4.12 3.05 22.07
N ALA A 117 -3.33 2.29 22.84
CA ALA A 117 -1.89 2.48 22.95
C ALA A 117 -1.16 2.31 21.60
N SER A 118 -1.58 1.33 20.79
CA SER A 118 -1.00 1.12 19.46
C SER A 118 -1.30 2.27 18.50
N SER A 119 -2.52 2.84 18.58
CA SER A 119 -2.88 4.01 17.77
C SER A 119 -2.08 5.25 18.17
N ALA A 120 -1.96 5.52 19.48
CA ALA A 120 -1.15 6.61 20.01
C ALA A 120 0.33 6.47 19.60
N LEU A 121 0.87 5.26 19.69
CA LEU A 121 2.24 4.98 19.27
C LEU A 121 2.43 5.19 17.76
N SER A 122 1.46 4.77 16.94
CA SER A 122 1.50 4.99 15.49
C SER A 122 1.52 6.48 15.15
N THR A 123 0.66 7.27 15.79
CA THR A 123 0.61 8.73 15.60
C THR A 123 1.92 9.38 16.03
N LEU A 124 2.47 9.00 17.18
CA LEU A 124 3.74 9.54 17.67
C LEU A 124 4.91 9.21 16.73
N ARG A 125 4.95 7.99 16.17
CA ARG A 125 5.99 7.56 15.23
C ARG A 125 5.84 8.15 13.83
N SER A 126 4.65 8.60 13.44
CA SER A 126 4.47 9.32 12.18
C SER A 126 4.95 10.77 12.23
N ALA A 127 5.09 11.35 13.42
CA ALA A 127 5.66 12.67 13.57
C ALA A 127 7.19 12.61 13.41
N PRO A 128 7.81 13.57 12.70
CA PRO A 128 9.27 13.68 12.67
C PRO A 128 9.82 13.93 14.07
N THR A 129 11.04 13.45 14.32
CA THR A 129 11.74 13.73 15.57
C THR A 129 12.06 15.22 15.68
N THR A 130 12.26 15.72 16.90
CA THR A 130 12.63 17.12 17.15
C THR A 130 13.92 17.50 16.42
N ASP A 131 14.87 16.58 16.31
CA ASP A 131 16.13 16.82 15.59
C ASP A 131 15.90 16.91 14.08
N ALA A 132 15.12 15.99 13.49
CA ALA A 132 14.75 16.06 12.07
C ALA A 132 13.93 17.32 11.75
N LEU A 133 13.06 17.76 12.66
CA LEU A 133 12.35 19.04 12.54
C LEU A 133 13.33 20.22 12.55
N ARG A 134 14.34 20.22 13.41
CA ARG A 134 15.34 21.29 13.49
C ARG A 134 16.15 21.38 12.20
N GLU A 135 16.57 20.25 11.64
CA GLU A 135 17.26 20.18 10.34
C GLU A 135 16.36 20.68 9.20
N ALA A 136 15.09 20.25 9.17
CA ALA A 136 14.13 20.70 8.16
C ALA A 136 13.88 22.21 8.22
N VAL A 137 13.76 22.78 9.42
CA VAL A 137 13.61 24.23 9.62
C VAL A 137 14.83 24.97 9.09
N GLN A 138 16.04 24.54 9.46
CA GLN A 138 17.28 25.16 8.98
C GLN A 138 17.40 25.10 7.44
N ALA A 139 17.04 23.97 6.83
CA ALA A 139 17.05 23.82 5.39
C ALA A 139 16.05 24.77 4.70
N LEU A 140 14.81 24.86 5.22
CA LEU A 140 13.78 25.75 4.70
C LEU A 140 14.15 27.23 4.88
N GLU A 141 14.80 27.59 5.99
CA GLU A 141 15.29 28.95 6.23
C GLU A 141 16.40 29.32 5.23
N SER A 142 17.34 28.41 4.95
CA SER A 142 18.36 28.62 3.93
C SER A 142 17.74 28.78 2.54
N GLU A 143 16.78 27.89 2.16
CA GLU A 143 16.11 27.97 0.86
C GLU A 143 15.30 29.26 0.72
N LYS A 144 14.67 29.71 1.81
CA LYS A 144 13.97 31.00 1.85
C LYS A 144 14.96 32.14 1.60
N GLN A 145 16.09 32.18 2.28
CA GLN A 145 17.11 33.22 2.08
C GLN A 145 17.61 33.23 0.63
N ASP A 146 17.90 32.07 0.04
CA ASP A 146 18.34 31.97 -1.36
C ASP A 146 17.28 32.49 -2.34
N LYS A 147 16.00 32.18 -2.10
CA LYS A 147 14.89 32.68 -2.93
C LYS A 147 14.69 34.19 -2.76
N GLU A 148 14.81 34.71 -1.54
CA GLU A 148 14.72 36.14 -1.25
C GLU A 148 15.86 36.91 -1.92
N GLU A 149 17.08 36.39 -1.91
CA GLU A 149 18.22 36.99 -2.60
C GLU A 149 18.02 37.02 -4.11
N ARG A 150 17.59 35.90 -4.71
CA ARG A 150 17.25 35.85 -6.15
C ARG A 150 16.16 36.85 -6.50
N LEU A 151 15.13 36.97 -5.66
CA LEU A 151 14.06 37.96 -5.84
C LEU A 151 14.58 39.39 -5.71
N ARG A 152 15.50 39.66 -4.78
CA ARG A 152 16.14 40.97 -4.63
C ARG A 152 16.86 41.37 -5.91
N VAL A 153 17.73 40.51 -6.43
CA VAL A 153 18.47 40.76 -7.69
C VAL A 153 17.52 41.01 -8.86
N LEU A 154 16.44 40.22 -8.98
CA LEU A 154 15.44 40.40 -10.03
C LEU A 154 14.64 41.71 -9.90
N ARG A 155 14.43 42.20 -8.67
CA ARG A 155 13.74 43.47 -8.40
C ARG A 155 14.64 44.69 -8.59
N GLU A 156 15.92 44.58 -8.23
CA GLU A 156 16.93 45.64 -8.36
C GLU A 156 17.46 45.75 -9.80
N GLY A 157 17.42 44.66 -10.57
CA GLY A 157 17.72 44.68 -11.99
C GLY A 157 16.80 45.61 -12.78
N GLY A 158 17.32 46.25 -13.83
CA GLY A 158 16.58 47.24 -14.63
C GLY A 158 15.37 46.69 -15.42
N SER A 159 15.18 45.37 -15.45
CA SER A 159 14.02 44.71 -16.05
C SER A 159 12.90 44.53 -15.03
N LYS A 160 11.88 45.38 -15.07
CA LYS A 160 10.67 45.19 -14.27
C LYS A 160 9.97 43.89 -14.70
N PRO A 161 9.67 42.97 -13.77
CA PRO A 161 8.83 41.83 -14.06
C PRO A 161 7.46 42.33 -14.54
N ILE A 162 7.07 41.92 -15.74
CA ILE A 162 5.74 42.22 -16.31
C ILE A 162 4.85 41.04 -15.98
N ASP A 163 3.63 41.33 -15.54
CA ASP A 163 2.64 40.30 -15.31
C ASP A 163 2.26 39.57 -16.61
N VAL A 164 2.00 38.28 -16.52
CA VAL A 164 1.71 37.46 -17.70
C VAL A 164 0.46 37.98 -18.41
N ASP A 165 -0.56 38.40 -17.66
CA ASP A 165 -1.82 38.89 -18.23
C ASP A 165 -1.61 40.25 -18.93
N GLU A 166 -0.78 41.12 -18.36
CA GLU A 166 -0.42 42.40 -18.98
C GLU A 166 0.33 42.18 -20.30
N ARG A 167 1.30 41.25 -20.32
CA ARG A 167 2.03 40.90 -21.54
C ARG A 167 1.09 40.36 -22.61
N GLU A 168 0.20 39.44 -22.27
CA GLU A 168 -0.76 38.86 -23.21
C GLU A 168 -1.72 39.91 -23.79
N ARG A 169 -2.18 40.85 -22.96
CA ARG A 169 -3.00 41.99 -23.40
C ARG A 169 -2.28 42.84 -24.44
N VAL A 170 -1.03 43.23 -24.16
CA VAL A 170 -0.22 44.06 -25.06
C VAL A 170 0.09 43.31 -26.36
N GLU A 171 0.44 42.02 -26.29
CA GLU A 171 0.64 41.18 -27.48
C GLU A 171 -0.65 41.03 -28.29
N GLY A 172 -1.82 40.96 -27.64
CA GLY A 172 -3.13 40.97 -28.28
C GLY A 172 -3.41 42.27 -29.04
N GLU A 173 -3.18 43.41 -28.41
CA GLU A 173 -3.32 44.74 -29.02
C GLU A 173 -2.37 44.92 -30.19
N TRP A 174 -1.10 44.53 -30.04
CA TRP A 174 -0.12 44.57 -31.11
C TRP A 174 -0.56 43.72 -32.31
N ARG A 175 -1.02 42.48 -32.07
CA ARG A 175 -1.54 41.61 -33.14
C ARG A 175 -2.73 42.24 -33.85
N ARG A 176 -3.65 42.88 -33.12
CA ARG A 176 -4.80 43.58 -33.70
C ARG A 176 -4.36 44.74 -34.60
N TRP A 177 -3.50 45.63 -34.11
CA TRP A 177 -3.05 46.79 -34.87
C TRP A 177 -2.17 46.42 -36.06
N LYS A 178 -1.34 45.37 -35.93
CA LYS A 178 -0.57 44.82 -37.05
C LYS A 178 -1.48 44.34 -38.17
N ARG A 179 -2.52 43.54 -37.86
CA ARG A 179 -3.51 43.09 -38.86
C ARG A 179 -4.20 44.27 -39.55
N ALA A 180 -4.59 45.28 -38.79
CA ALA A 180 -5.22 46.49 -39.33
C ALA A 180 -4.28 47.26 -40.27
N ARG A 181 -3.01 47.45 -39.88
CA ARG A 181 -1.97 48.06 -40.72
C ARG A 181 -1.79 47.27 -42.02
N ASP A 182 -1.65 45.96 -41.93
CA ASP A 182 -1.40 45.08 -43.07
C ASP A 182 -2.60 45.04 -44.03
N ALA A 183 -3.82 45.05 -43.51
CA ALA A 183 -5.03 45.15 -44.33
C ALA A 183 -5.12 46.50 -45.05
N ARG A 184 -4.85 47.62 -44.35
CA ARG A 184 -4.83 48.95 -44.96
C ARG A 184 -3.74 49.08 -46.02
N LYS A 185 -2.54 48.55 -45.76
CA LYS A 185 -1.44 48.55 -46.73
C LYS A 185 -1.80 47.74 -47.99
N ARG A 186 -2.46 46.58 -47.82
CA ARG A 186 -2.93 45.78 -48.97
C ARG A 186 -3.98 46.51 -49.79
N ALA A 187 -5.02 47.05 -49.14
CA ALA A 187 -6.06 47.81 -49.83
C ALA A 187 -5.50 49.04 -50.57
N TYR A 188 -4.55 49.75 -49.94
CA TYR A 188 -3.85 50.85 -50.59
C TYR A 188 -3.05 50.36 -51.82
N GLY A 189 -2.26 49.30 -51.68
CA GLY A 189 -1.45 48.76 -52.79
C GLY A 189 -2.31 48.22 -53.95
N GLU A 190 -3.48 47.65 -53.66
CA GLU A 190 -4.44 47.23 -54.70
C GLU A 190 -5.01 48.44 -55.46
N LEU A 191 -5.40 49.51 -54.74
CA LEU A 191 -5.88 50.74 -55.35
C LEU A 191 -4.79 51.43 -56.18
N GLU A 192 -3.57 51.52 -55.62
CA GLU A 192 -2.40 52.07 -56.30
C GLU A 192 -2.12 51.30 -57.59
N ALA A 193 -2.12 49.96 -57.55
CA ALA A 193 -1.91 49.14 -58.73
C ALA A 193 -2.98 49.37 -59.81
N MET A 194 -4.26 49.47 -59.44
CA MET A 194 -5.35 49.78 -60.39
C MET A 194 -5.17 51.15 -61.05
N LEU A 195 -4.76 52.16 -60.28
CA LEU A 195 -4.54 53.52 -60.82
C LEU A 195 -3.35 53.56 -61.76
N LEU A 196 -2.27 52.83 -61.46
CA LEU A 196 -1.09 52.73 -62.33
C LEU A 196 -1.37 51.92 -63.60
N ASP A 197 -2.17 50.86 -63.53
CA ASP A 197 -2.56 50.03 -64.69
C ASP A 197 -3.44 50.79 -65.70
N SER A 198 -4.15 51.83 -65.25
CA SER A 198 -4.90 52.73 -66.14
C SER A 198 -4.00 53.53 -67.11
N GLY A 199 -2.70 53.62 -66.83
CA GLY A 199 -1.71 54.31 -67.66
C GLY A 199 -1.81 55.84 -67.68
N VAL A 200 -2.68 56.44 -66.86
CA VAL A 200 -2.95 57.89 -66.87
C VAL A 200 -1.95 58.69 -66.01
N ILE A 201 -1.38 58.10 -64.95
CA ILE A 201 -0.47 58.75 -64.00
C ILE A 201 0.64 57.76 -63.58
N GLY A 202 1.89 58.24 -63.45
CA GLY A 202 3.02 57.45 -62.92
C GLY A 202 3.12 57.47 -61.39
N LYS A 203 3.78 56.47 -60.79
CA LYS A 203 3.83 56.23 -59.33
C LYS A 203 4.29 57.45 -58.52
N GLU A 204 5.36 58.11 -58.94
CA GLU A 204 5.92 59.28 -58.24
C GLU A 204 4.93 60.46 -58.24
N ALA A 205 4.31 60.75 -59.39
CA ALA A 205 3.31 61.80 -59.51
C ALA A 205 2.03 61.50 -58.70
N LEU A 206 1.64 60.22 -58.59
CA LEU A 206 0.53 59.79 -57.74
C LEU A 206 0.84 59.99 -56.25
N TRP A 207 2.06 59.64 -55.81
CA TRP A 207 2.47 59.76 -54.42
C TRP A 207 2.62 61.22 -53.99
N ASP A 208 3.19 62.07 -54.87
CA ASP A 208 3.27 63.53 -54.66
C ASP A 208 1.87 64.16 -54.57
N MET A 209 0.94 63.74 -55.44
CA MET A 209 -0.44 64.23 -55.43
C MET A 209 -1.20 63.82 -54.15
N LEU A 210 -0.92 62.64 -53.61
CA LEU A 210 -1.53 62.13 -52.39
C LEU A 210 -0.78 62.53 -51.10
N GLY A 211 0.36 63.22 -51.22
CA GLY A 211 1.20 63.64 -50.09
C GLY A 211 1.77 62.47 -49.29
N ILE A 212 2.15 61.39 -49.96
CA ILE A 212 2.67 60.17 -49.32
C ILE A 212 4.20 60.18 -49.35
N ASP A 213 4.80 60.45 -48.18
CA ASP A 213 6.25 60.40 -48.00
C ASP A 213 6.69 59.03 -47.42
N GLY A 214 7.52 58.30 -48.16
CA GLY A 214 8.13 57.06 -47.69
C GLY A 214 9.08 56.42 -48.72
N PRO A 215 10.01 55.53 -48.29
CA PRO A 215 10.82 54.78 -49.23
C PRO A 215 9.93 53.85 -50.07
N ALA A 216 10.17 53.83 -51.38
CA ALA A 216 9.42 53.05 -52.37
C ALA A 216 9.34 51.55 -52.04
#